data_AF-A0A2E0L689-F1
#
_entry.id   AF-A0A2E0L689-F1
#
_cell.length_a   1.000
_cell.length_b   1.000
_cell.length_c   1.000
_cell.angle_alpha   90.00
_cell.angle_beta   90.00
_cell.angle_gamma   90.00
#
_symmetry.space_group_name_H-M   'P 1'
#
loop_
_entity.id
_entity.type
_entity.pdbx_description
1 polymer ?
#
loop_
_entity_poly.entity_id
_entity_poly.type
_entity_poly.pdbx_seq_one_letter_code
_entity_poly.pdbx_strand_id
1 'polypeptide(L)'
;MASQTRFSVFKQVQTHNPRNIFSAERPRLIHWSHYVEQIFLAQQLRTDIYVGLQYLSNFAPILPLYSRIAQTARRVYVFAIVDLQMDTQPFQVIPLTPQDQLVKEWFVVFADPQESRVLSAIETTPPGASTRTFDGVLTSDAGIAAHVVRQINRQFDLSPAEHKSAGPPPDNAAG
;
A
#
# COMPACT_ATOMS: atom_id res chain seq x y z
N MET A 1 -1.13 15.22 20.68
CA MET A 1 -0.73 16.14 19.59
C MET A 1 -0.53 15.29 18.36
N ALA A 2 -1.28 15.52 17.28
CA ALA A 2 -1.09 14.78 16.03
C ALA A 2 0.24 15.17 15.39
N SER A 3 1.13 14.21 15.17
CA SER A 3 2.41 14.44 14.51
C SER A 3 2.17 14.60 13.01
N GLN A 4 2.48 15.77 12.46
CA GLN A 4 2.39 16.01 11.01
C GLN A 4 3.54 15.28 10.29
N THR A 5 3.21 14.27 9.51
CA THR A 5 4.18 13.47 8.77
C THR A 5 4.37 14.03 7.36
N ARG A 6 5.59 14.48 7.06
CA ARG A 6 6.00 14.95 5.71
C ARG A 6 6.38 13.81 4.75
N PHE A 7 6.24 12.56 5.19
CA PHE A 7 6.60 11.38 4.41
C PHE A 7 5.68 11.21 3.19
N SER A 8 6.28 10.86 2.05
CA SER A 8 5.61 10.73 0.75
C SER A 8 6.20 9.53 0.03
N VAL A 9 5.37 8.53 -0.27
CA VAL A 9 5.79 7.36 -1.06
C VAL A 9 6.17 7.82 -2.47
N PHE A 10 5.37 8.70 -3.05
CA PHE A 10 5.61 9.24 -4.39
C PHE A 10 7.01 9.88 -4.50
N LYS A 11 7.36 10.77 -3.56
CA LYS A 11 8.68 11.44 -3.56
C LYS A 11 9.83 10.47 -3.32
N GLN A 12 9.65 9.44 -2.47
CA GLN A 12 10.69 8.43 -2.27
C GLN A 12 11.02 7.73 -3.59
N VAL A 13 10.00 7.30 -4.34
CA VAL A 13 10.21 6.63 -5.64
C VAL A 13 10.75 7.59 -6.69
N GLN A 14 10.18 8.79 -6.80
CA GLN A 14 10.59 9.81 -7.76
C GLN A 14 12.08 10.16 -7.64
N THR A 15 12.60 10.21 -6.41
CA THR A 15 14.02 10.51 -6.16
C THR A 15 14.94 9.43 -6.72
N HIS A 16 14.52 8.16 -6.70
CA HIS A 16 15.30 7.03 -7.20
C HIS A 16 15.03 6.70 -8.67
N ASN A 17 13.87 7.09 -9.21
CA ASN A 17 13.50 6.81 -10.59
C ASN A 17 12.65 7.93 -11.22
N PRO A 18 13.26 9.08 -11.54
CA PRO A 18 12.54 10.28 -12.00
C PRO A 18 11.95 10.13 -13.41
N ARG A 19 12.36 9.11 -14.18
CA ARG A 19 11.89 8.89 -15.56
C ARG A 19 10.62 8.03 -15.65
N ASN A 20 10.14 7.49 -14.53
CA ASN A 20 9.05 6.53 -14.49
C ASN A 20 7.78 7.12 -13.88
N ILE A 21 7.53 8.40 -14.20
CA ILE A 21 6.32 9.11 -13.82
C ILE A 21 5.35 9.04 -15.00
N PHE A 22 4.10 8.71 -14.73
CA PHE A 22 3.01 8.76 -15.69
C PHE A 22 1.94 9.72 -15.21
N SER A 23 1.22 10.36 -16.13
CA SER A 23 0.00 11.08 -15.80
C SER A 23 -1.21 10.24 -16.24
N ALA A 24 -2.21 10.13 -15.36
CA ALA A 24 -3.37 9.29 -15.57
C ALA A 24 -4.62 9.88 -14.92
N GLU A 25 -5.78 9.61 -15.53
CA GLU A 25 -7.07 9.84 -14.89
C GLU A 25 -7.38 8.73 -13.87
N ARG A 26 -8.33 9.00 -12.97
CA ARG A 26 -8.74 8.07 -11.91
C ARG A 26 -9.01 6.63 -12.39
N PRO A 27 -9.74 6.36 -13.50
CA PRO A 27 -10.03 4.99 -13.93
C PRO A 27 -8.77 4.19 -14.26
N ARG A 28 -7.76 4.86 -14.84
CA ARG A 28 -6.48 4.22 -15.14
C ARG A 28 -5.70 3.96 -13.85
N LEU A 29 -5.68 4.88 -12.89
CA LEU A 29 -5.04 4.62 -11.59
C LEU A 29 -5.66 3.43 -10.86
N ILE A 30 -7.00 3.32 -10.85
CA ILE A 30 -7.73 2.17 -10.29
C ILE A 30 -7.29 0.88 -10.98
N HIS A 31 -7.23 0.87 -12.32
CA HIS A 31 -6.78 -0.29 -13.08
C HIS A 31 -5.36 -0.73 -12.69
N TRP A 32 -4.44 0.22 -12.49
CA TRP A 32 -3.06 -0.06 -12.10
C TRP A 32 -2.96 -0.56 -10.65
N SER A 33 -3.76 -0.01 -9.73
CA SER A 33 -3.90 -0.53 -8.37
C SER A 33 -4.32 -1.99 -8.42
N HIS A 34 -5.45 -2.26 -9.09
CA HIS A 34 -6.00 -3.61 -9.25
C HIS A 34 -4.99 -4.58 -9.84
N TYR A 35 -4.24 -4.16 -10.85
CA TYR A 35 -3.18 -4.96 -11.44
C TYR A 35 -2.11 -5.36 -10.42
N VAL A 36 -1.64 -4.41 -9.60
CA VAL A 36 -0.66 -4.66 -8.53
C VAL A 36 -1.21 -5.62 -7.47
N GLU A 37 -2.46 -5.43 -7.04
CA GLU A 37 -3.10 -6.32 -6.07
C GLU A 37 -3.34 -7.74 -6.63
N GLN A 38 -3.68 -7.86 -7.93
CA GLN A 38 -3.82 -9.17 -8.58
C GLN A 38 -2.49 -9.91 -8.66
N ILE A 39 -1.36 -9.22 -8.90
CA ILE A 39 -0.03 -9.84 -8.86
C ILE A 39 0.24 -10.44 -7.47
N PHE A 40 -0.05 -9.70 -6.41
CA PHE A 40 0.13 -10.16 -5.03
C PHE A 40 -0.63 -11.46 -4.77
N LEU A 41 -1.91 -11.51 -5.17
CA LEU A 41 -2.77 -12.68 -5.03
C LEU A 41 -2.32 -13.86 -5.88
N ALA A 42 -2.00 -13.62 -7.16
CA ALA A 42 -1.62 -14.66 -8.11
C ALA A 42 -0.34 -15.39 -7.67
N GLN A 43 0.59 -14.66 -7.04
CA GLN A 43 1.84 -15.23 -6.53
C GLN A 43 1.75 -15.71 -5.07
N GLN A 44 0.59 -15.57 -4.43
CA GLN A 44 0.36 -15.96 -3.03
C GLN A 44 1.43 -15.41 -2.07
N LEU A 45 1.81 -14.14 -2.26
CA LEU A 45 2.91 -13.53 -1.52
C LEU A 45 2.61 -13.51 -0.01
N ARG A 46 3.66 -13.76 0.79
CA ARG A 46 3.62 -13.80 2.26
C ARG A 46 4.43 -12.67 2.89
N THR A 47 4.36 -11.50 2.29
CA THR A 47 5.01 -10.26 2.78
C THR A 47 3.95 -9.28 3.32
N ASP A 48 4.41 -8.16 3.89
CA ASP A 48 3.52 -7.07 4.29
C ASP A 48 3.11 -6.25 3.06
N ILE A 49 1.86 -5.81 3.03
CA ILE A 49 1.35 -4.87 2.03
C ILE A 49 0.87 -3.59 2.71
N TYR A 50 1.19 -2.46 2.10
CA TYR A 50 0.87 -1.12 2.59
C TYR A 50 0.01 -0.44 1.54
N VAL A 51 -1.18 0.03 1.94
CA VAL A 51 -2.14 0.71 1.06
C VAL A 51 -2.57 2.04 1.65
N GLY A 52 -2.63 3.07 0.82
CA GLY A 52 -3.20 4.37 1.17
C GLY A 52 -4.27 4.81 0.17
N LEU A 53 -5.45 5.17 0.67
CA LEU A 53 -6.62 5.57 -0.14
C LEU A 53 -7.25 6.88 0.35
N GLN A 54 -6.47 7.71 1.06
CA GLN A 54 -6.88 9.00 1.62
C GLN A 54 -7.90 8.90 2.77
N TYR A 55 -9.05 8.26 2.54
CA TYR A 55 -10.17 8.08 3.47
C TYR A 55 -10.53 6.61 3.64
N LEU A 56 -10.97 6.22 4.82
CA LEU A 56 -11.33 4.84 5.11
C LEU A 56 -12.62 4.44 4.38
N SER A 57 -13.53 5.39 4.13
CA SER A 57 -14.69 5.19 3.26
C SER A 57 -14.31 4.77 1.82
N ASN A 58 -13.15 5.16 1.31
CA ASN A 58 -12.66 4.71 -0.01
C ASN A 58 -12.18 3.26 0.01
N PHE A 59 -11.85 2.71 1.18
CA PHE A 59 -11.43 1.32 1.34
C PHE A 59 -12.63 0.36 1.39
N ALA A 60 -13.79 0.81 1.90
CA ALA A 60 -14.97 -0.04 2.07
C ALA A 60 -15.41 -0.78 0.78
N PRO A 61 -15.45 -0.17 -0.41
CA PRO A 61 -15.82 -0.87 -1.65
C PRO A 61 -14.84 -1.98 -2.07
N ILE A 62 -13.59 -1.90 -1.63
CA ILE A 62 -12.53 -2.86 -2.01
C ILE A 62 -12.16 -3.82 -0.87
N LEU A 63 -12.90 -3.78 0.23
CA LEU A 63 -12.69 -4.67 1.38
C LEU A 63 -12.70 -6.16 0.98
N PRO A 64 -13.59 -6.67 0.11
CA PRO A 64 -13.55 -8.08 -0.30
C PRO A 64 -12.23 -8.49 -0.96
N LEU A 65 -11.61 -7.60 -1.74
CA LEU A 65 -10.31 -7.84 -2.35
C LEU A 65 -9.22 -7.92 -1.27
N TYR A 66 -9.20 -6.96 -0.36
CA TYR A 66 -8.20 -6.93 0.70
C TYR A 66 -8.38 -8.06 1.73
N SER A 67 -9.61 -8.53 1.97
CA SER A 67 -9.85 -9.73 2.78
C SER A 67 -9.20 -10.97 2.17
N ARG A 68 -9.20 -11.09 0.83
CA ARG A 68 -8.47 -12.17 0.13
C ARG A 68 -6.96 -11.99 0.25
N ILE A 69 -6.46 -10.77 0.09
CA ILE A 69 -5.03 -10.47 0.26
C ILE A 69 -4.57 -10.83 1.67
N ALA A 70 -5.36 -10.50 2.70
CA ALA A 70 -5.04 -10.80 4.08
C ALA A 70 -5.00 -12.29 4.43
N GLN A 71 -5.55 -13.18 3.58
CA GLN A 71 -5.43 -14.62 3.77
C GLN A 71 -4.01 -15.14 3.52
N THR A 72 -3.21 -14.44 2.69
CA THR A 72 -1.82 -14.83 2.39
C THR A 72 -0.79 -13.82 2.86
N ALA A 73 -1.15 -12.54 2.88
CA ALA A 73 -0.27 -11.47 3.34
C ALA A 73 0.14 -11.69 4.79
N ARG A 74 1.37 -11.30 5.12
CA ARG A 74 1.83 -11.34 6.51
C ARG A 74 1.06 -10.33 7.36
N ARG A 75 0.90 -9.11 6.84
CA ARG A 75 0.07 -8.03 7.39
C ARG A 75 -0.44 -7.13 6.27
N VAL A 76 -1.60 -6.51 6.50
CA VAL A 76 -2.17 -5.48 5.63
C VAL A 76 -2.25 -4.19 6.43
N TYR A 77 -1.51 -3.17 6.02
CA TYR A 77 -1.52 -1.85 6.63
C TYR A 77 -2.33 -0.87 5.77
N VAL A 78 -3.36 -0.27 6.35
CA VAL A 78 -4.26 0.67 5.65
C VAL A 78 -4.07 2.07 6.21
N PHE A 79 -3.55 2.99 5.40
CA PHE A 79 -3.30 4.38 5.76
C PHE A 79 -4.46 5.26 5.27
N ALA A 80 -5.22 5.82 6.20
CA ALA A 80 -6.39 6.63 5.86
C ALA A 80 -6.82 7.56 6.98
N ILE A 81 -7.52 8.64 6.61
CA ILE A 81 -8.38 9.37 7.54
C ILE A 81 -9.55 8.45 7.91
N VAL A 82 -9.76 8.25 9.20
CA VAL A 82 -10.87 7.43 9.72
C VAL A 82 -12.15 8.28 9.73
N ASP A 83 -12.83 8.32 8.58
CA ASP A 83 -14.09 9.05 8.36
C ASP A 83 -15.34 8.16 8.47
N LEU A 84 -15.15 6.84 8.56
CA LEU A 84 -16.19 5.83 8.66
C LEU A 84 -15.85 4.83 9.77
N GLN A 85 -16.83 4.44 10.57
CA GLN A 85 -16.69 3.29 11.46
C GLN A 85 -17.00 2.01 10.69
N MET A 86 -16.03 1.08 10.65
CA MET A 86 -16.21 -0.23 10.03
C MET A 86 -15.34 -1.26 10.75
N ASP A 87 -15.71 -2.53 10.66
CA ASP A 87 -14.80 -3.61 11.07
C ASP A 87 -13.62 -3.64 10.09
N THR A 88 -12.44 -3.46 10.65
CA THR A 88 -11.19 -3.36 9.91
C THR A 88 -10.34 -4.60 10.09
N GLN A 89 -10.76 -5.59 10.88
CA GLN A 89 -10.05 -6.85 10.96
C GLN A 89 -10.19 -7.61 9.63
N PRO A 90 -9.12 -8.26 9.13
CA PRO A 90 -7.80 -8.48 9.76
C PRO A 90 -6.73 -7.41 9.45
N PHE A 91 -7.13 -6.22 8.99
CA PHE A 91 -6.24 -5.13 8.60
C PHE A 91 -5.82 -4.26 9.80
N GLN A 92 -4.61 -3.72 9.73
CA GLN A 92 -4.14 -2.71 10.68
C GLN A 92 -4.31 -1.33 10.07
N VAL A 93 -5.29 -0.56 10.56
CA VAL A 93 -5.48 0.83 10.14
C VAL A 93 -4.46 1.72 10.84
N ILE A 94 -3.71 2.47 10.04
CA ILE A 94 -2.82 3.53 10.47
C ILE A 94 -3.57 4.86 10.25
N PRO A 95 -4.09 5.48 11.31
CA PRO A 95 -4.90 6.68 11.18
C PRO A 95 -4.04 7.85 10.71
N LEU A 96 -4.51 8.56 9.69
CA LEU A 96 -3.91 9.78 9.18
C LEU A 96 -4.74 11.01 9.56
N THR A 97 -4.07 12.16 9.57
CA THR A 97 -4.68 13.48 9.70
C THR A 97 -4.65 14.22 8.36
N PRO A 98 -5.55 15.19 8.11
CA PRO A 98 -5.54 15.99 6.89
C PRO A 98 -4.22 16.73 6.60
N GLN A 99 -3.36 16.90 7.61
CA GLN A 99 -2.06 17.54 7.48
C GLN A 99 -0.96 16.58 7.01
N ASP A 100 -1.18 15.26 7.08
CA ASP A 100 -0.20 14.27 6.65
C ASP A 100 -0.09 14.25 5.12
N GLN A 101 1.15 14.20 4.64
CA GLN A 101 1.41 14.20 3.21
C GLN A 101 0.84 12.94 2.52
N LEU A 102 0.81 11.79 3.23
CA LEU A 102 0.23 10.55 2.73
C LEU A 102 -1.27 10.63 2.43
N VAL A 103 -2.04 11.54 3.05
CA VAL A 103 -3.48 11.71 2.73
C VAL A 103 -3.68 12.20 1.30
N LYS A 104 -2.67 12.84 0.71
CA LYS A 104 -2.71 13.35 -0.66
C LYS A 104 -2.29 12.29 -1.68
N GLU A 105 -1.95 11.10 -1.22
CA GLU A 105 -1.40 10.03 -2.04
C GLU A 105 -2.36 8.83 -2.08
N TRP A 106 -2.48 8.25 -3.27
CA TRP A 106 -2.91 6.86 -3.44
C TRP A 106 -1.64 6.02 -3.51
N PHE A 107 -1.52 4.94 -2.73
CA PHE A 107 -0.39 4.02 -2.91
C PHE A 107 -0.71 2.58 -2.58
N VAL A 108 0.05 1.67 -3.19
CA VAL A 108 0.07 0.23 -2.92
C VAL A 108 1.53 -0.21 -3.00
N VAL A 109 2.04 -0.76 -1.90
CA VAL A 109 3.45 -1.12 -1.77
C VAL A 109 3.58 -2.49 -1.15
N PHE A 110 4.42 -3.33 -1.75
CA PHE A 110 4.94 -4.52 -1.10
C PHE A 110 6.35 -4.82 -1.64
N ALA A 111 7.15 -5.46 -0.79
CA ALA A 111 8.48 -5.92 -1.15
C ALA A 111 8.63 -7.38 -0.75
N ASP A 112 8.77 -8.26 -1.74
CA ASP A 112 9.13 -9.66 -1.59
C ASP A 112 10.37 -9.96 -2.47
N PRO A 113 11.27 -10.86 -2.06
CA PRO A 113 12.43 -11.24 -2.87
C PRO A 113 12.09 -11.74 -4.28
N GLN A 114 10.91 -12.35 -4.47
CA GLN A 114 10.47 -12.85 -5.77
C GLN A 114 9.70 -11.78 -6.57
N GLU A 115 8.99 -10.89 -5.88
CA GLU A 115 8.16 -9.89 -6.51
C GLU A 115 7.98 -8.64 -5.65
N SER A 116 8.16 -7.49 -6.28
CA SER A 116 8.11 -6.20 -5.61
C SER A 116 7.33 -5.21 -6.46
N ARG A 117 6.46 -4.44 -5.82
CA ARG A 117 5.70 -3.39 -6.50
C ARG A 117 5.60 -2.17 -5.60
N VAL A 118 5.81 -1.02 -6.22
CA VAL A 118 5.41 0.28 -5.67
C VAL A 118 4.56 0.96 -6.71
N LEU A 119 3.27 1.14 -6.40
CA LEU A 119 2.41 2.11 -7.05
C LEU A 119 2.20 3.26 -6.09
N SER A 120 2.41 4.50 -6.55
CA SER A 120 2.02 5.68 -5.80
C SER A 120 1.60 6.79 -6.75
N ALA A 121 0.61 7.57 -6.38
CA ALA A 121 0.12 8.69 -7.17
C ALA A 121 -0.33 9.85 -6.30
N ILE A 122 -0.10 11.06 -6.78
CA ILE A 122 -0.58 12.32 -6.22
C ILE A 122 -1.61 12.94 -7.17
N GLU A 123 -2.63 13.58 -6.60
CA GLU A 123 -3.59 14.33 -7.41
C GLU A 123 -2.97 15.63 -7.93
N THR A 124 -3.11 15.87 -9.23
CA THR A 124 -2.60 17.04 -9.96
C THR A 124 -3.71 17.79 -10.70
N THR A 125 -4.97 17.54 -10.33
CA THR A 125 -6.17 18.14 -10.92
C THR A 125 -6.06 19.67 -10.97
N PRO A 126 -6.06 20.29 -12.16
CA PRO A 126 -6.07 21.75 -12.28
C PRO A 126 -7.37 22.36 -11.72
N PRO A 127 -7.32 23.59 -11.16
CA PRO A 127 -8.53 24.29 -10.75
C PRO A 127 -9.53 24.42 -11.91
N GLY A 128 -10.79 24.04 -11.65
CA GLY A 128 -11.86 24.09 -12.65
C GLY A 128 -11.91 22.90 -13.63
N ALA A 129 -11.00 21.93 -13.53
CA ALA A 129 -11.08 20.71 -14.32
C ALA A 129 -12.27 19.84 -13.87
N SER A 130 -13.03 19.31 -14.84
CA SER A 130 -14.13 18.37 -14.60
C SER A 130 -13.66 16.95 -14.29
N THR A 131 -12.42 16.61 -14.68
CA THR A 131 -11.83 15.28 -14.51
C THR A 131 -10.63 15.35 -13.58
N ARG A 132 -10.59 14.44 -12.60
CA ARG A 132 -9.45 14.32 -11.69
C ARG A 132 -8.26 13.67 -12.40
N THR A 133 -7.11 14.32 -12.32
CA THR A 133 -5.84 13.84 -12.91
C THR A 133 -4.82 13.57 -11.81
N PHE A 134 -3.95 12.60 -12.07
CA PHE A 134 -2.95 12.14 -11.13
C PHE A 134 -1.61 12.00 -11.82
N ASP A 135 -0.54 12.37 -11.13
CA ASP A 135 0.81 11.93 -11.47
C ASP A 135 1.13 10.71 -10.60
N GLY A 136 1.52 9.63 -11.26
CA GLY A 136 1.79 8.34 -10.64
C GLY A 136 3.16 7.79 -11.00
N VAL A 137 3.64 6.87 -10.18
CA VAL A 137 4.84 6.07 -10.38
C VAL A 137 4.48 4.61 -10.17
N LEU A 138 4.90 3.73 -11.07
CA LEU A 138 4.83 2.28 -10.88
C LEU A 138 6.21 1.69 -11.10
N THR A 139 6.78 1.02 -10.10
CA THR A 139 8.05 0.32 -10.27
C THR A 139 7.99 -1.11 -9.75
N SER A 140 8.74 -1.98 -10.42
CA SER A 140 9.03 -3.36 -10.04
C SER A 140 10.40 -3.52 -9.38
N ASP A 141 11.16 -2.44 -9.21
CA ASP A 141 12.51 -2.49 -8.68
C ASP A 141 12.48 -2.87 -7.19
N ALA A 142 13.01 -4.05 -6.87
CA ALA A 142 13.03 -4.57 -5.51
C ALA A 142 13.85 -3.72 -4.53
N GLY A 143 14.90 -3.05 -5.02
CA GLY A 143 15.71 -2.13 -4.21
C GLY A 143 14.92 -0.90 -3.79
N ILE A 144 14.18 -0.31 -4.74
CA ILE A 144 13.28 0.83 -4.48
C ILE A 144 12.13 0.40 -3.56
N ALA A 145 11.47 -0.73 -3.84
CA ALA A 145 10.37 -1.22 -3.00
C ALA A 145 10.82 -1.49 -1.56
N ALA A 146 11.94 -2.19 -1.37
CA ALA A 146 12.51 -2.44 -0.05
C ALA A 146 12.91 -1.14 0.67
N HIS A 147 13.43 -0.15 -0.06
CA HIS A 147 13.72 1.18 0.50
C HIS A 147 12.45 1.87 0.99
N VAL A 148 11.41 1.94 0.16
CA VAL A 148 10.12 2.54 0.52
C VAL A 148 9.52 1.85 1.76
N VAL A 149 9.49 0.52 1.79
CA VAL A 149 9.00 -0.26 2.94
C VAL A 149 9.78 0.06 4.22
N ARG A 150 11.11 0.12 4.15
CA ARG A 150 11.94 0.50 5.32
C ARG A 150 11.60 1.91 5.82
N GLN A 151 11.38 2.86 4.92
CA GLN A 151 11.02 4.22 5.32
C GLN A 151 9.61 4.30 5.93
N ILE A 152 8.63 3.57 5.36
CA ILE A 152 7.28 3.48 5.95
C ILE A 152 7.38 2.90 7.37
N ASN A 153 8.04 1.76 7.55
CA ASN A 153 8.15 1.12 8.86
C ASN A 153 8.83 2.03 9.89
N ARG A 154 9.92 2.71 9.50
CA ARG A 154 10.61 3.67 10.37
C ARG A 154 9.73 4.87 10.74
N GLN A 155 9.00 5.42 9.77
CA GLN A 155 8.20 6.62 9.98
C GLN A 155 7.00 6.39 10.90
N PHE A 156 6.39 5.21 10.80
CA PHE A 156 5.15 4.88 11.52
C PHE A 156 5.37 3.88 12.66
N ASP A 157 6.63 3.65 13.04
CA ASP A 157 7.06 2.70 14.07
C ASP A 157 6.39 1.32 13.91
N LEU A 158 6.30 0.86 12.66
CA LEU A 158 5.72 -0.44 12.35
C LEU A 158 6.81 -1.48 12.57
N SER A 159 6.60 -2.36 13.55
CA SER A 159 7.56 -3.41 13.84
C SER A 159 7.75 -4.29 12.60
N PRO A 160 8.98 -4.50 12.11
CA PRO A 160 9.25 -5.58 11.18
C PRO A 160 8.72 -6.86 11.82
N ALA A 161 7.76 -7.53 11.18
CA ALA A 161 7.21 -8.73 11.76
C ALA A 161 8.33 -9.79 11.89
N GLU A 162 8.46 -10.39 13.07
CA GLU A 162 9.15 -11.66 13.23
C GLU A 162 8.58 -12.64 12.20
N HIS A 163 9.46 -13.41 11.53
CA HIS A 163 8.99 -14.51 10.69
C HIS A 163 8.07 -15.38 11.55
N LYS A 164 6.77 -15.43 11.23
CA LYS A 164 5.96 -16.59 11.59
C LYS A 164 6.59 -17.75 10.83
N SER A 165 7.56 -18.42 11.47
CA SER A 165 8.02 -19.73 11.06
C SER A 165 6.78 -20.56 10.81
N ALA A 166 6.65 -21.09 9.60
CA ALA A 166 5.69 -22.15 9.36
C ALA A 166 5.91 -23.16 10.48
N GLY A 167 4.86 -23.42 11.27
CA GLY A 167 4.93 -24.44 12.31
C GLY A 167 5.46 -25.74 11.69
N PRO A 168 6.17 -26.57 12.46
CA PRO A 168 6.67 -27.84 11.95
C PRO A 168 5.50 -28.60 11.30
N PRO A 169 5.74 -29.26 10.14
CA PRO A 169 4.71 -30.08 9.51
C PRO A 169 4.14 -31.06 10.55
N PRO A 170 2.83 -31.36 10.52
CA PRO A 170 2.25 -32.33 11.43
C PRO A 170 3.06 -33.62 11.33
N ASP A 171 3.54 -34.06 12.49
CA ASP A 171 4.27 -35.30 12.66
C ASP A 171 3.37 -36.42 12.14
N ASN A 172 3.72 -37.01 10.99
CA ASN A 172 3.07 -38.22 10.52
C ASN A 172 3.54 -39.34 11.44
N ALA A 173 2.87 -39.45 12.59
CA ALA A 173 2.95 -40.60 13.46
C ALA A 173 2.54 -41.83 12.66
N ALA A 174 3.53 -42.67 12.38
CA ALA A 174 3.32 -44.04 11.97
C ALA A 174 2.49 -44.77 13.03
N GLY A 175 1.45 -45.48 12.59
CA GLY A 175 0.60 -46.37 13.36
C GLY A 175 -0.36 -47.09 12.45
#